data_AF-A0A662T3G0-F1
#
_entry.id   AF-A0A662T3G0-F1
#
_cell.length_a   1.000
_cell.length_b   1.000
_cell.length_c   1.000
_cell.angle_alpha   90.00
_cell.angle_beta   90.00
_cell.angle_gamma   90.00
#
_symmetry.space_group_name_H-M   'P 1'
#
loop_
_entity.id
_entity.type
_entity.pdbx_description
1 polymer ?
#
loop_
_entity_poly.entity_id
_entity_poly.type
_entity_poly.pdbx_seq_one_letter_code
_entity_poly.pdbx_strand_id
1 'polypeptide(L)' 'GTTVDDVKFIRKILNPKIKIKAAGGIRSYQQAIELIAAGADIIGSSSGIKIIKEAVGDG' A
#
# COMPACT_ATOMS: atom_id res chain seq x y z
N GLY A 1 10.88 -5.24 -2.03
CA GLY A 1 9.71 -4.34 -2.12
C GLY A 1 9.03 -4.33 -0.78
N THR A 2 8.21 -3.32 -0.48
CA THR A 2 7.49 -3.26 0.81
C THR A 2 6.59 -4.47 0.99
N THR A 3 6.69 -5.14 2.14
CA THR A 3 5.82 -6.26 2.50
C THR A 3 4.73 -5.84 3.48
N VAL A 4 3.68 -6.65 3.59
CA VAL A 4 2.61 -6.47 4.58
C VAL A 4 3.14 -6.51 6.01
N ASP A 5 4.11 -7.38 6.28
CA ASP A 5 4.67 -7.53 7.63
C ASP A 5 5.52 -6.33 8.04
N ASP A 6 6.25 -5.71 7.10
CA ASP A 6 6.97 -4.46 7.36
C ASP A 6 6.00 -3.36 7.82
N VAL A 7 4.87 -3.20 7.10
CA VAL A 7 3.86 -2.18 7.41
C VAL A 7 3.22 -2.44 8.76
N LYS A 8 2.84 -3.70 9.05
CA LYS A 8 2.26 -4.08 10.35
C LYS A 8 3.23 -3.82 11.48
N PHE A 9 4.50 -4.17 11.31
CA PHE A 9 5.53 -3.96 12.32
C PHE A 9 5.71 -2.47 12.61
N ILE A 10 5.86 -1.64 11.58
CA ILE A 10 5.99 -0.19 11.72
C ILE A 10 4.74 0.40 12.39
N ARG A 11 3.54 -0.01 11.98
CA ARG A 11 2.28 0.47 12.56
C ARG A 11 2.16 0.17 14.05
N LYS A 12 2.66 -0.98 14.52
CA LYS A 12 2.65 -1.33 15.96
C LYS A 12 3.55 -0.42 16.81
N ILE A 13 4.58 0.19 16.23
CA ILE A 13 5.57 0.99 16.94
C ILE A 13 5.22 2.48 16.90
N LEU A 14 4.67 2.95 15.78
CA LEU A 14 4.41 4.37 15.59
C LEU A 14 3.20 4.86 16.35
N ASN A 15 3.27 6.12 16.77
CA ASN A 15 2.09 6.86 17.22
C ASN A 15 1.05 6.89 16.07
N PRO A 16 -0.25 6.66 16.34
CA PRO A 16 -1.29 6.65 15.31
C PRO A 16 -1.37 7.93 14.45
N LYS A 17 -0.88 9.07 14.95
CA LYS A 17 -0.84 10.34 14.20
C LYS A 17 0.22 10.35 13.09
N ILE A 18 1.19 9.45 13.13
CA ILE A 18 2.23 9.33 12.11
C ILE A 18 1.70 8.46 10.97
N LYS A 19 1.73 9.03 9.76
CA LYS A 19 1.30 8.35 8.54
C LYS A 19 2.42 7.46 7.98
N ILE A 20 2.06 6.32 7.41
CA ILE A 20 2.97 5.37 6.76
C ILE A 20 2.77 5.46 5.25
N LYS A 21 3.87 5.65 4.50
CA LYS A 21 3.90 5.51 3.04
C LYS A 21 4.53 4.17 2.66
N ALA A 22 3.76 3.28 2.06
CA ALA A 22 4.28 2.05 1.46
C ALA A 22 4.67 2.32 0.00
N ALA A 23 5.91 1.98 -0.39
CA ALA A 23 6.41 2.27 -1.73
C ALA A 23 7.46 1.26 -2.20
N GLY A 24 7.50 1.01 -3.50
CA GLY A 24 8.52 0.16 -4.13
C GLY A 24 8.02 -1.25 -4.43
N GLY A 25 7.75 -1.51 -5.72
CA GLY A 25 7.34 -2.82 -6.23
C GLY A 25 5.84 -3.12 -6.20
N ILE A 26 5.01 -2.16 -5.78
CA ILE A 26 3.54 -2.28 -5.73
C ILE A 26 2.97 -2.11 -7.13
N ARG A 27 2.44 -3.17 -7.74
CA ARG A 27 2.04 -3.18 -9.17
C ARG A 27 0.62 -3.64 -9.46
N SER A 28 -0.13 -4.00 -8.43
CA SER A 28 -1.53 -4.43 -8.55
C SER A 28 -2.40 -3.79 -7.48
N TYR A 29 -3.69 -3.73 -7.78
CA TYR A 29 -4.73 -3.32 -6.85
C TYR A 29 -4.71 -4.16 -5.57
N GLN A 30 -4.64 -5.48 -5.71
CA GLN A 30 -4.61 -6.40 -4.57
C GLN A 30 -3.46 -6.10 -3.60
N GLN A 31 -2.24 -5.88 -4.11
CA GLN A 31 -1.09 -5.53 -3.27
C GLN A 31 -1.30 -4.19 -2.56
N ALA A 32 -1.86 -3.19 -3.24
CA ALA A 32 -2.12 -1.88 -2.65
C ALA A 32 -3.13 -1.99 -1.50
N ILE A 33 -4.21 -2.75 -1.68
CA ILE A 33 -5.23 -2.97 -0.65
C ILE A 33 -4.68 -3.73 0.55
N GLU A 34 -3.88 -4.77 0.35
CA GLU A 34 -3.23 -5.51 1.43
C GLU A 34 -2.34 -4.61 2.30
N LEU A 35 -1.60 -3.69 1.69
CA LEU A 35 -0.75 -2.74 2.39
C LEU A 35 -1.56 -1.67 3.14
N ILE A 36 -2.67 -1.20 2.57
CA ILE A 36 -3.60 -0.30 3.26
C ILE A 36 -4.19 -0.99 4.48
N ALA A 37 -4.68 -2.23 4.33
CA ALA A 37 -5.21 -3.04 5.42
C ALA A 37 -4.15 -3.34 6.50
N ALA A 38 -2.88 -3.44 6.12
CA ALA A 38 -1.76 -3.57 7.03
C ALA A 38 -1.46 -2.29 7.85
N GLY A 39 -1.99 -1.14 7.43
CA GLY A 39 -1.87 0.13 8.12
C GLY A 39 -1.08 1.21 7.35
N ALA A 40 -0.88 1.06 6.04
CA ALA A 40 -0.33 2.13 5.21
C ALA A 40 -1.40 3.19 4.93
N ASP A 41 -1.03 4.47 5.02
CA ASP A 41 -1.91 5.61 4.71
C ASP A 41 -1.74 6.10 3.27
N ILE A 42 -0.56 5.88 2.68
CA ILE A 42 -0.19 6.37 1.36
C ILE A 42 0.47 5.22 0.57
N ILE A 43 0.06 5.05 -0.68
CA ILE A 43 0.69 4.11 -1.62
C ILE A 43 1.52 4.89 -2.65
N GLY A 44 2.82 4.57 -2.72
CA GLY A 44 3.73 5.07 -3.74
C GLY A 44 3.99 4.01 -4.81
N SER A 45 3.46 4.22 -6.02
CA SER A 45 3.67 3.32 -7.16
C SER A 45 3.81 4.08 -8.48
N SER A 46 4.74 3.63 -9.33
CA SER A 46 4.83 4.06 -10.74
C SER A 46 3.77 3.38 -11.63
N SER A 47 3.08 2.36 -11.12
CA SER A 47 2.01 1.62 -11.81
C SER A 47 0.61 2.14 -11.43
N GLY A 48 0.50 3.38 -10.95
CA GLY A 48 -0.75 3.94 -10.42
C GLY A 48 -1.94 3.83 -11.38
N ILE A 49 -1.76 4.15 -12.67
CA ILE A 49 -2.83 4.03 -13.67
C ILE A 49 -3.36 2.59 -13.78
N LYS A 50 -2.45 1.61 -13.81
CA LYS A 50 -2.82 0.18 -13.89
C LYS A 50 -3.62 -0.24 -12.65
N ILE A 51 -3.13 0.13 -11.47
CA ILE A 51 -3.77 -0.17 -10.18
C ILE A 51 -5.20 0.40 -10.15
N ILE A 52 -5.40 1.62 -10.63
CA ILE A 52 -6.73 2.25 -10.68
C ILE A 52 -7.65 1.55 -11.69
N LYS A 53 -7.15 1.18 -12.88
CA LYS A 53 -7.94 0.41 -13.86
C LYS A 53 -8.42 -0.94 -13.30
N GLU A 54 -7.54 -1.66 -12.62
CA GLU A 54 -7.90 -2.91 -11.92
C GLU A 54 -8.97 -2.68 -10.84
N ALA A 55 -8.92 -1.55 -10.12
CA ALA A 55 -9.87 -1.21 -9.08
C ALA A 55 -11.29 -0.93 -9.60
N VAL A 56 -11.41 -0.36 -10.81
CA VAL A 56 -12.71 -0.03 -11.42
C VAL A 56 -13.26 -1.10 -12.37
N GLY A 57 -12.51 -2.19 -12.58
CA GLY A 57 -12.93 -3.29 -13.46
C GLY A 57 -12.74 -3.03 -14.96
N ASP A 58 -11.93 -2.03 -15.33
CA ASP A 58 -11.61 -1.66 -16.73
C ASP A 58 -10.46 -2.51 -17.31
N GLY A 59 -10.33 -3.77 -16.91
CA GLY A 59 -9.20 -4.66 -17.22
C GLY A 59 -9.61 -6.00 -17.79
#